data_AF-A0A7S3JX02-F1
#
_entry.id   AF-A0A7S3JX02-F1
#
_cell.length_a   1.000
_cell.length_b   1.000
_cell.length_c   1.000
_cell.angle_alpha   90.00
_cell.angle_beta   90.00
_cell.angle_gamma   90.00
#
_symmetry.space_group_name_H-M   'P 1'
#
loop_
_entity.id
_entity.type
_entity.pdbx_description
1 polymer ?
#
loop_
_entity_poly.entity_id
_entity_poly.type
_entity_poly.pdbx_seq_one_letter_code
_entity_poly.pdbx_strand_id
1 'polypeptide(L)'
;AYAKEKAAAALWHLAYNNYEIQVAIAEAGAIPPLINLLTSGTTDAKENAAGALRNLAANDKNKVTIAEAGAILPLVNLLTSGTAIAKEKAAGALRNLSKIGKLSDEIATAKRDAGA
;
A
#
# COMPACT_ATOMS: atom_id res chain seq x y z
N ALA A 1 2.93 19.33 0.01
CA ALA A 1 3.44 18.17 -0.75
C ALA A 1 4.63 17.52 -0.02
N TYR A 2 5.73 18.26 0.19
CA TYR A 2 6.96 17.80 0.84
C TYR A 2 6.80 17.15 2.24
N ALA A 3 5.93 17.70 3.10
CA ALA A 3 5.69 17.14 4.43
C ALA A 3 5.01 15.75 4.41
N LYS A 4 4.15 15.49 3.41
CA LYS A 4 3.46 14.21 3.28
C LYS A 4 4.39 13.10 2.77
N GLU A 5 5.34 13.44 1.90
CA GLU A 5 6.40 12.52 1.46
C GLU A 5 7.32 12.11 2.60
N LYS A 6 7.79 13.08 3.40
CA LYS A 6 8.62 12.79 4.57
C LYS A 6 7.88 11.97 5.61
N ALA A 7 6.59 12.23 5.82
CA ALA A 7 5.75 11.42 6.70
C ALA A 7 5.63 9.97 6.18
N ALA A 8 5.38 9.76 4.89
CA ALA A 8 5.32 8.42 4.31
C ALA A 8 6.66 7.66 4.44
N ALA A 9 7.78 8.35 4.20
CA ALA A 9 9.12 7.76 4.37
C ALA A 9 9.43 7.42 5.84
N ALA A 10 9.05 8.28 6.78
CA ALA A 10 9.22 8.04 8.21
C ALA A 10 8.34 6.88 8.70
N LEU A 11 7.08 6.83 8.27
CA LEU A 11 6.16 5.72 8.59
C LEU A 11 6.65 4.40 8.01
N TRP A 12 7.20 4.40 6.78
CA TRP A 12 7.81 3.22 6.19
C TRP A 12 8.97 2.68 7.06
N HIS A 13 9.89 3.54 7.50
CA HIS A 13 11.00 3.15 8.36
C HIS A 13 10.52 2.65 9.73
N LEU A 14 9.57 3.34 10.36
CA LEU A 14 9.05 3.01 11.68
C LEU A 14 8.25 1.70 11.71
N ALA A 15 7.54 1.38 10.63
CA ALA A 15 6.75 0.17 10.52
C ALA A 15 7.59 -1.10 10.21
N TYR A 16 8.91 -0.99 10.03
CA TYR A 16 9.75 -2.14 9.72
C TYR A 16 9.90 -3.05 10.95
N ASN A 17 9.39 -4.29 10.86
CA ASN A 17 9.47 -5.33 11.91
C ASN A 17 8.89 -4.98 13.29
N ASN A 18 7.94 -4.05 13.39
CA ASN A 18 7.26 -3.74 14.65
C ASN A 18 5.73 -3.81 14.48
N TYR A 19 5.12 -4.92 14.94
CA TYR A 19 3.69 -5.17 14.81
C TYR A 19 2.82 -4.18 15.59
N GLU A 20 3.26 -3.72 16.77
CA GLU A 20 2.52 -2.75 17.57
C GLU A 20 2.48 -1.38 16.89
N ILE A 21 3.62 -0.94 16.34
CA ILE A 21 3.71 0.31 15.57
C ILE A 21 2.90 0.22 14.28
N GLN A 22 2.91 -0.93 13.59
CA GLN A 22 2.11 -1.14 12.39
C GLN A 22 0.61 -0.97 12.67
N VAL A 23 0.10 -1.54 13.77
CA VAL A 23 -1.31 -1.40 14.15
C VAL A 23 -1.60 0.05 14.58
N ALA A 24 -0.74 0.66 15.39
CA ALA A 24 -0.92 2.04 15.84
C ALA A 24 -0.95 3.05 14.68
N ILE A 25 -0.12 2.87 13.65
CA ILE A 25 -0.12 3.72 12.44
C ILE A 25 -1.43 3.58 11.67
N ALA A 26 -1.95 2.36 11.53
CA ALA A 26 -3.22 2.12 10.87
C ALA A 26 -4.38 2.75 11.66
N GLU A 27 -4.41 2.56 12.98
CA GLU A 27 -5.41 3.13 13.89
C GLU A 27 -5.33 4.66 13.96
N ALA A 28 -4.15 5.25 13.78
CA ALA A 28 -3.98 6.70 13.64
C ALA A 28 -4.51 7.27 12.30
N GLY A 29 -5.10 6.45 11.44
CA GLY A 29 -5.74 6.90 10.20
C GLY A 29 -4.77 7.16 9.05
N ALA A 30 -3.57 6.56 9.06
CA ALA A 30 -2.58 6.78 8.00
C ALA A 30 -2.96 6.13 6.65
N ILE A 31 -3.84 5.13 6.64
CA ILE A 31 -4.15 4.33 5.44
C ILE A 31 -4.78 5.18 4.31
N PRO A 32 -5.88 5.93 4.51
CA PRO A 32 -6.49 6.71 3.42
C PRO A 32 -5.54 7.77 2.81
N PRO A 33 -4.76 8.54 3.60
CA PRO A 33 -3.74 9.43 3.04
C PRO A 33 -2.69 8.72 2.18
N LEU A 34 -2.24 7.52 2.58
CA LEU A 34 -1.28 6.74 1.79
C LEU A 34 -1.89 6.28 0.47
N ILE A 35 -3.15 5.85 0.47
CA ILE A 35 -3.86 5.45 -0.76
C ILE A 35 -3.99 6.64 -1.72
N ASN A 36 -4.33 7.82 -1.21
CA ASN A 36 -4.37 9.05 -2.03
C ASN A 36 -3.01 9.39 -2.65
N LEU A 37 -1.90 9.16 -1.93
CA LEU A 37 -0.57 9.37 -2.49
C LEU A 37 -0.23 8.40 -3.63
N LEU A 38 -0.79 7.18 -3.65
CA LEU A 38 -0.59 6.25 -4.77
C LEU A 38 -1.12 6.79 -6.10
N THR A 39 -2.18 7.60 -6.06
CA THR A 39 -2.83 8.13 -7.27
C THR A 39 -2.30 9.51 -7.63
N SER A 40 -2.26 10.44 -6.66
CA SER A 40 -1.98 11.86 -6.89
C SER A 40 -0.57 12.31 -6.48
N GLY A 41 0.25 11.40 -5.96
CA GLY A 41 1.61 11.72 -5.52
C GLY A 41 2.60 11.93 -6.67
N THR A 42 3.77 12.49 -6.32
CA THR A 42 4.97 12.42 -7.17
C THR A 42 5.42 10.96 -7.31
N THR A 43 6.39 10.69 -8.18
CA THR A 43 7.03 9.37 -8.30
C THR A 43 7.51 8.86 -6.93
N ASP A 44 8.28 9.67 -6.21
CA ASP A 44 8.83 9.30 -4.90
C ASP A 44 7.73 9.10 -3.86
N ALA A 45 6.68 9.94 -3.88
CA ALA A 45 5.54 9.79 -2.98
C ALA A 45 4.80 8.47 -3.22
N LYS A 46 4.59 8.07 -4.48
CA LYS A 46 3.95 6.81 -4.84
C LYS A 46 4.79 5.61 -4.38
N GLU A 47 6.10 5.67 -4.59
CA GLU A 47 7.03 4.64 -4.11
C GLU A 47 7.02 4.53 -2.59
N ASN A 48 7.06 5.65 -1.87
CA ASN A 48 7.04 5.65 -0.41
C ASN A 48 5.70 5.17 0.14
N ALA A 49 4.59 5.59 -0.46
CA ALA A 49 3.25 5.14 -0.08
C ALA A 49 3.07 3.63 -0.28
N ALA A 50 3.52 3.09 -1.42
CA ALA A 50 3.49 1.65 -1.68
C ALA A 50 4.36 0.87 -0.67
N GLY A 51 5.53 1.40 -0.32
CA GLY A 51 6.41 0.82 0.69
C GLY A 51 5.78 0.81 2.09
N ALA A 52 5.15 1.91 2.49
CA ALA A 52 4.44 2.00 3.76
C ALA A 52 3.27 1.00 3.83
N LEU A 53 2.44 0.94 2.78
CA LEU A 53 1.32 -0.02 2.71
C LEU A 53 1.79 -1.47 2.72
N ARG A 54 2.92 -1.79 2.05
CA ARG A 54 3.55 -3.12 2.14
C ARG A 54 3.90 -3.49 3.58
N ASN A 55 4.52 -2.58 4.32
CA ASN A 55 4.92 -2.83 5.71
C ASN A 55 3.70 -2.95 6.62
N LEU A 56 2.69 -2.09 6.46
CA LEU A 56 1.45 -2.18 7.23
C LEU A 56 0.71 -3.50 6.95
N ALA A 57 0.68 -3.95 5.70
CA ALA A 57 0.08 -5.21 5.30
C ALA A 57 0.85 -6.45 5.80
N ALA A 58 2.01 -6.31 6.47
CA ALA A 58 2.64 -7.44 7.15
C ALA A 58 1.80 -7.95 8.34
N ASN A 59 0.95 -7.09 8.91
CA ASN A 59 0.01 -7.42 9.98
C ASN A 59 -1.38 -7.79 9.43
N ASP A 60 -1.96 -8.90 9.88
CA ASP A 60 -3.25 -9.41 9.39
C ASP A 60 -4.44 -8.46 9.63
N LYS A 61 -4.48 -7.78 10.78
CA LYS A 61 -5.53 -6.80 11.10
C LYS A 61 -5.52 -5.64 10.10
N ASN A 62 -4.32 -5.15 9.77
CA ASN A 62 -4.15 -4.06 8.84
C ASN A 62 -4.49 -4.43 7.40
N LYS A 63 -4.27 -5.68 6.97
CA LYS A 63 -4.58 -6.12 5.60
C LYS A 63 -6.05 -5.91 5.25
N VAL A 64 -6.96 -6.25 6.17
CA VAL A 64 -8.40 -6.05 5.99
C VAL A 64 -8.70 -4.57 5.85
N THR A 65 -8.21 -3.74 6.78
CA THR A 65 -8.41 -2.29 6.74
C THR A 65 -7.86 -1.64 5.47
N ILE A 66 -6.70 -2.09 4.97
CA ILE A 66 -6.09 -1.59 3.74
C ILE A 66 -6.95 -1.95 2.52
N ALA A 67 -7.47 -3.18 2.47
CA ALA A 67 -8.34 -3.61 1.38
C ALA A 67 -9.67 -2.87 1.39
N GLU A 68 -10.33 -2.78 2.55
CA GLU A 68 -11.60 -2.06 2.72
C GLU A 68 -11.47 -0.57 2.43
N ALA A 69 -10.30 0.02 2.66
CA ALA A 69 -10.00 1.41 2.29
C ALA A 69 -9.78 1.60 0.78
N GLY A 70 -9.86 0.54 -0.04
CA GLY A 70 -9.78 0.62 -1.50
C GLY A 70 -8.36 0.67 -2.07
N ALA A 71 -7.36 0.13 -1.37
CA ALA A 71 -5.97 0.20 -1.83
C ALA A 71 -5.64 -0.70 -3.03
N ILE A 72 -6.45 -1.74 -3.30
CA ILE A 72 -6.11 -2.81 -4.26
C ILE A 72 -5.97 -2.26 -5.68
N LEU A 73 -6.94 -1.50 -6.18
CA LEU A 73 -6.90 -0.96 -7.54
C LEU A 73 -5.73 0.03 -7.74
N PRO A 74 -5.49 1.02 -6.85
CA PRO A 74 -4.30 1.88 -6.93
C PRO A 74 -2.96 1.11 -6.92
N LEU A 75 -2.85 0.04 -6.12
CA LEU A 75 -1.64 -0.79 -6.08
C LEU A 75 -1.46 -1.59 -7.38
N VAL A 76 -2.55 -2.12 -7.96
CA VAL A 76 -2.50 -2.81 -9.25
C VAL A 76 -2.11 -1.85 -10.37
N ASN A 77 -2.67 -0.64 -10.41
CA ASN A 77 -2.28 0.38 -11.38
C ASN A 77 -0.79 0.74 -11.25
N LEU A 78 -0.30 0.89 -10.02
CA LEU A 78 1.12 1.16 -9.79
C LEU A 78 2.02 -0.02 -10.22
N LEU A 79 1.53 -1.26 -10.08
CA LEU A 79 2.21 -2.46 -10.55
C LEU A 79 2.31 -2.53 -12.08
N THR A 80 1.35 -1.96 -12.82
CA THR A 80 1.37 -1.96 -14.29
C THR A 80 2.12 -0.76 -14.86
N SER A 81 1.90 0.44 -14.32
CA SER A 81 2.36 1.71 -14.90
C SER A 81 3.45 2.45 -14.10
N GLY A 82 3.85 1.94 -12.92
CA GLY A 82 4.85 2.58 -12.06
C GLY A 82 6.31 2.41 -12.51
N THR A 83 7.23 3.07 -11.82
CA THR A 83 8.68 2.82 -11.91
C THR A 83 9.03 1.40 -11.45
N ALA A 84 10.25 0.93 -11.74
CA ALA A 84 10.70 -0.38 -11.26
C ALA A 84 10.56 -0.53 -9.73
N ILE A 85 10.92 0.51 -8.98
CA ILE A 85 10.80 0.54 -7.51
C ILE A 85 9.33 0.53 -7.08
N ALA A 86 8.48 1.35 -7.72
CA ALA A 86 7.06 1.40 -7.41
C ALA A 86 6.38 0.04 -7.66
N LYS A 87 6.73 -0.63 -8.77
CA LYS A 87 6.25 -1.96 -9.13
C LYS A 87 6.67 -3.02 -8.11
N GLU A 88 7.93 -3.02 -7.70
CA GLU A 88 8.43 -3.94 -6.67
C GLU A 88 7.66 -3.78 -5.35
N LYS A 89 7.53 -2.53 -4.88
CA LYS A 89 6.84 -2.23 -3.63
C LYS A 89 5.34 -2.57 -3.70
N ALA A 90 4.69 -2.26 -4.83
CA ALA A 90 3.29 -2.62 -5.07
C ALA A 90 3.09 -4.14 -5.10
N ALA A 91 3.97 -4.88 -5.78
CA ALA A 91 3.93 -6.35 -5.78
C ALA A 91 4.07 -6.92 -4.37
N GLY A 92 4.98 -6.36 -3.56
CA GLY A 92 5.16 -6.74 -2.17
C GLY A 92 3.91 -6.48 -1.31
N ALA A 93 3.24 -5.34 -1.50
CA ALA A 93 1.99 -5.03 -0.82
C ALA A 93 0.87 -6.00 -1.21
N LEU A 94 0.66 -6.21 -2.51
CA LEU A 94 -0.36 -7.13 -3.02
C LEU A 94 -0.13 -8.58 -2.57
N ARG A 95 1.13 -9.03 -2.54
CA ARG A 95 1.48 -10.36 -1.99
C ARG A 95 1.14 -10.48 -0.51
N ASN A 96 1.32 -9.42 0.26
CA ASN A 96 0.98 -9.44 1.69
C ASN A 96 -0.54 -9.49 1.88
N LEU A 97 -1.30 -8.74 1.07
CA LEU A 97 -2.76 -8.71 1.08
C LEU A 97 -3.37 -10.04 0.61
N SER A 98 -2.83 -10.68 -0.42
CA SER A 98 -3.34 -11.94 -0.99
C SER A 98 -3.27 -13.14 -0.04
N LYS A 99 -2.55 -13.03 1.08
CA LYS A 99 -2.54 -14.06 2.14
C LYS A 99 -3.88 -14.15 2.89
N ILE A 100 -4.80 -13.21 2.67
CA ILE A 100 -6.19 -13.33 3.10
C ILE A 100 -6.98 -13.91 1.92
N GLY A 101 -7.54 -15.10 2.07
CA GLY A 101 -8.20 -15.83 0.98
C GLY A 101 -9.37 -15.08 0.31
N LYS A 102 -9.99 -14.11 0.97
CA LYS A 102 -11.02 -13.23 0.37
C LYS A 102 -10.43 -12.18 -0.58
N LEU A 103 -9.18 -11.74 -0.36
CA LEU A 103 -8.55 -10.66 -1.12
C LEU A 103 -7.85 -11.15 -2.40
N SER A 104 -7.60 -12.46 -2.54
CA SER A 104 -7.00 -13.02 -3.75
C SER A 104 -7.87 -12.82 -4.98
N ASP A 105 -9.19 -12.97 -4.84
CA ASP A 105 -10.15 -12.85 -5.95
C ASP A 105 -10.30 -11.40 -6.40
N GLU A 106 -10.26 -10.47 -5.45
CA GLU A 106 -10.32 -9.03 -5.70
C GLU A 106 -9.08 -8.54 -6.46
N ILE A 107 -7.89 -9.01 -6.06
CA ILE A 107 -6.63 -8.72 -6.77
C ILE A 107 -6.65 -9.29 -8.19
N ALA A 108 -7.17 -10.51 -8.36
CA ALA A 108 -7.28 -11.14 -9.68
C ALA A 108 -8.22 -10.37 -10.60
N THR A 109 -9.32 -9.84 -10.07
CA THR A 109 -10.29 -9.01 -10.81
C THR A 109 -9.67 -7.67 -11.20
N ALA A 110 -9.09 -6.94 -10.24
CA ALA A 110 -8.47 -5.64 -10.49
C ALA A 110 -7.35 -5.70 -11.54
N LYS A 111 -6.59 -6.82 -11.58
CA LYS A 111 -5.55 -7.03 -12.60
C LYS A 111 -6.11 -7.15 -14.02
N ARG A 112 -7.32 -7.72 -14.19
CA ARG A 112 -7.99 -7.82 -15.49
C ARG A 112 -8.43 -6.44 -15.95
N ASP A 113 -8.98 -5.64 -15.05
CA ASP A 113 -9.51 -4.31 -15.34
C ASP A 113 -8.39 -3.28 -15.64
N ALA A 114 -7.22 -3.41 -15.02
CA ALA A 114 -6.08 -2.53 -15.27
C ALA A 114 -5.32 -2.82 -16.57
N GLY A 115 -5.63 -3.94 -17.24
CA GLY A 115 -5.02 -4.36 -18.51
C GLY A 115 -5.93 -4.25 -19.72
N ALA A 116 -7.20 -3.84 -19.52
CA ALA A 116 -8.15 -3.48 -20.56
C ALA A 116 -8.07 -1.98 -20.87
#